data_AF-A0A433PI94-F1
#
_entry.id   AF-A0A433PI94-F1
#
_cell.length_a   1.000
_cell.length_b   1.000
_cell.length_c   1.000
_cell.angle_alpha   90.00
_cell.angle_beta   90.00
_cell.angle_gamma   90.00
#
_symmetry.space_group_name_H-M   'P 1'
#
loop_
_entity.id
_entity.type
_entity.pdbx_description
1 polymer ?
#
loop_
_entity_poly.entity_id
_entity_poly.type
_entity_poly.pdbx_seq_one_letter_code
_entity_poly.pdbx_strand_id
1 'polypeptide(L)'
;NNLQNPPLALLLRSSPKTTFHRRTTPQQSAQMSSSQADWEYPEHKVYERVPGYDEIDLTDRKALLAAREQKLRDDWVRAMEVRVIREQLSKCYKTEGVNHYQNCRHLADLYLQAIRQNNVVGYRGREWAARNSRDARDARDA
;
A
#
# COMPACT_ATOMS: atom_id res chain seq x y z
N ASN A 1 65.29 -17.35 -36.29
CA ASN A 1 64.56 -17.82 -35.10
C ASN A 1 63.16 -17.24 -35.11
N ASN A 2 62.18 -18.13 -35.13
CA ASN A 2 60.76 -17.93 -34.85
C ASN A 2 60.02 -16.87 -35.68
N LEU A 3 59.12 -17.37 -36.53
CA LEU A 3 57.70 -17.09 -36.41
C LEU A 3 56.96 -18.17 -37.23
N GLN A 4 56.18 -19.03 -36.59
CA GLN A 4 54.89 -19.52 -37.09
C GLN A 4 54.22 -20.44 -36.04
N ASN A 5 52.99 -20.10 -35.65
CA ASN A 5 52.12 -20.91 -34.77
C ASN A 5 51.49 -22.10 -35.51
N PRO A 6 51.14 -23.19 -34.80
CA PRO A 6 49.99 -24.04 -35.18
C PRO A 6 49.14 -24.49 -33.95
N PRO A 7 48.09 -25.33 -34.09
CA PRO A 7 46.69 -24.93 -34.26
C PRO A 7 45.79 -25.31 -33.07
N LEU A 8 44.56 -24.77 -33.07
CA LEU A 8 43.47 -25.07 -32.13
C LEU A 8 43.18 -26.58 -32.07
N ALA A 9 43.50 -27.21 -30.93
CA ALA A 9 43.12 -28.57 -30.60
C ALA A 9 42.21 -28.58 -29.36
N LEU A 10 41.04 -29.20 -29.55
CA LEU A 10 40.20 -29.92 -28.59
C LEU A 10 40.15 -29.43 -27.14
N LEU A 11 38.95 -29.06 -26.68
CA LEU A 11 38.23 -29.85 -25.67
C LEU A 11 36.72 -29.60 -25.79
N LEU A 12 36.03 -30.50 -26.49
CA LEU A 12 34.59 -30.72 -26.29
C LEU A 12 34.38 -31.22 -24.86
N ARG A 13 34.02 -30.32 -23.94
CA ARG A 13 33.31 -30.70 -22.71
C ARG A 13 31.87 -30.25 -22.86
N SER A 14 31.02 -31.20 -23.18
CA SER A 14 29.57 -31.08 -23.07
C SER A 14 29.21 -30.60 -21.66
N SER A 15 28.59 -29.43 -21.57
CA SER A 15 27.97 -28.99 -20.31
C SER A 15 26.80 -29.93 -20.01
N PRO A 16 26.71 -30.50 -18.80
CA PRO A 16 25.55 -31.29 -18.41
C PRO A 16 24.33 -30.38 -18.37
N LYS A 17 23.28 -30.77 -19.11
CA LYS A 17 21.98 -30.10 -19.09
C LYS A 17 21.50 -30.06 -17.65
N THR A 18 21.36 -28.86 -17.07
CA THR A 18 20.74 -28.68 -15.76
C THR A 18 19.28 -29.09 -15.91
N THR A 19 18.92 -30.28 -15.43
CA THR A 19 17.53 -30.70 -15.30
C THR A 19 16.86 -29.79 -14.27
N PHE A 20 15.93 -28.97 -14.75
CA PHE A 20 15.04 -28.19 -13.91
C PHE A 20 14.13 -29.17 -13.15
N HIS A 21 14.54 -29.55 -11.95
CA HIS A 21 13.67 -30.31 -11.05
C HIS A 21 12.56 -29.37 -10.57
N ARG A 22 11.36 -29.56 -11.12
CA ARG A 22 10.13 -28.95 -10.63
C ARG A 22 9.97 -29.39 -9.17
N ARG A 23 10.11 -28.45 -8.23
CA ARG A 23 9.83 -28.70 -6.81
C ARG A 23 8.35 -29.08 -6.70
N THR A 24 8.05 -30.38 -6.56
CA THR A 24 6.72 -30.85 -6.21
C THR A 24 6.50 -30.49 -4.75
N THR A 25 5.64 -29.51 -4.50
CA THR A 25 5.17 -29.20 -3.15
C THR A 25 4.50 -30.45 -2.57
N PRO A 26 4.72 -30.80 -1.28
CA PRO A 26 4.00 -31.89 -0.65
C PRO A 26 2.52 -31.50 -0.64
N GLN A 27 1.70 -32.36 -1.24
CA GLN A 27 0.26 -32.25 -1.27
C GLN A 27 -0.26 -32.49 0.16
N GLN A 28 -0.30 -31.45 0.98
CA GLN A 28 -1.25 -31.44 2.09
C GLN A 28 -2.62 -31.46 1.43
N SER A 29 -3.34 -32.56 1.61
CA SER A 29 -4.73 -32.71 1.19
C SER A 29 -5.58 -31.68 1.96
N ALA A 30 -5.59 -30.44 1.48
CA ALA A 30 -6.67 -29.52 1.76
C ALA A 30 -7.91 -30.18 1.16
N GLN A 31 -8.78 -30.67 2.04
CA GLN A 31 -10.10 -31.14 1.67
C GLN A 31 -10.77 -30.01 0.89
N MET A 32 -10.82 -30.14 -0.43
CA MET A 32 -11.59 -29.23 -1.27
C MET A 32 -13.05 -29.61 -1.06
N SER A 33 -13.69 -28.99 -0.07
CA SER A 33 -15.13 -29.06 0.08
C SER A 33 -15.76 -28.39 -1.12
N SER A 34 -16.42 -29.20 -1.94
CA SER A 34 -17.27 -28.80 -3.04
C SER A 34 -18.48 -28.00 -2.53
N SER A 35 -18.68 -26.78 -3.02
CA SER A 35 -20.02 -26.22 -3.22
C SER A 35 -19.97 -24.86 -3.92
N GLN A 36 -20.66 -24.75 -5.07
CA GLN A 36 -21.18 -23.56 -5.75
C GLN A 36 -20.23 -22.41 -6.15
N ALA A 37 -20.44 -21.88 -7.37
CA ALA A 37 -19.88 -20.60 -7.77
C ALA A 37 -20.54 -19.47 -6.95
N ASP A 38 -19.78 -18.99 -5.98
CA ASP A 38 -20.14 -18.06 -4.90
C ASP A 38 -19.95 -16.61 -5.39
N TRP A 39 -20.73 -16.16 -6.36
CA TRP A 39 -20.69 -14.75 -6.83
C TRP A 39 -21.37 -13.78 -5.86
N GLU A 40 -21.64 -14.21 -4.64
CA GLU A 40 -22.17 -13.37 -3.57
C GLU A 40 -21.19 -12.22 -3.30
N TYR A 41 -21.71 -10.99 -3.38
CA TYR A 41 -20.88 -9.80 -3.20
C TYR A 41 -20.30 -9.84 -1.77
N PRO A 42 -18.97 -9.89 -1.60
CA PRO A 42 -18.40 -10.00 -0.28
C PRO A 42 -18.86 -8.85 0.60
N GLU A 43 -19.26 -9.15 1.83
CA GLU A 43 -19.61 -8.11 2.78
C GLU A 43 -18.45 -7.13 2.98
N HIS A 44 -18.80 -5.89 3.33
CA HIS A 44 -17.80 -4.86 3.59
C HIS A 44 -16.92 -5.27 4.77
N LYS A 45 -15.64 -5.46 4.49
CA LYS A 45 -14.66 -5.90 5.49
C LYS A 45 -14.48 -4.84 6.57
N VAL A 46 -14.83 -5.18 7.81
CA VAL A 46 -14.61 -4.37 9.00
C VAL A 46 -13.22 -4.67 9.58
N TYR A 47 -12.49 -3.63 9.97
CA TYR A 47 -11.18 -3.74 10.61
C TYR A 47 -11.27 -3.20 12.04
N GLU A 48 -10.69 -3.95 12.99
CA GLU A 48 -10.59 -3.50 14.37
C GLU A 48 -9.66 -2.28 14.49
N ARG A 49 -9.97 -1.39 15.44
CA ARG A 49 -9.14 -0.21 15.71
C ARG A 49 -7.96 -0.62 16.56
N VAL A 50 -6.76 -0.29 16.07
CA VAL A 50 -5.48 -0.53 16.72
C VAL A 50 -4.95 0.76 17.32
N PRO A 51 -4.20 0.73 18.45
CA PRO A 51 -3.50 1.89 18.99
C PRO A 51 -2.64 2.61 17.94
N GLY A 52 -2.60 3.94 18.04
CA GLY A 52 -1.82 4.78 17.12
C GLY A 52 -0.32 4.79 17.43
N TYR A 53 0.46 5.44 16.55
CA TYR A 53 1.91 5.60 16.72
C TYR A 53 2.34 6.32 18.01
N ASP A 54 1.43 7.06 18.65
CA ASP A 54 1.75 7.84 19.86
C ASP A 54 1.73 6.97 21.13
N GLU A 55 1.00 5.85 21.10
CA GLU A 55 0.71 4.97 22.25
C GLU A 55 1.52 3.68 22.25
N ILE A 56 1.85 3.12 21.08
CA ILE A 56 2.55 1.83 20.96
C ILE A 56 4.00 1.90 21.43
N ASP A 57 4.66 0.79 21.72
CA ASP A 57 6.13 0.76 21.71
C ASP A 57 6.64 0.69 20.25
N LEU A 58 7.56 1.58 19.88
CA LEU A 58 8.15 1.60 18.53
C LEU A 58 9.18 0.48 18.33
N THR A 59 9.68 -0.13 19.41
CA THR A 59 10.59 -1.26 19.33
C THR A 59 9.86 -2.59 19.11
N ASP A 60 8.59 -2.70 19.53
CA ASP A 60 7.77 -3.87 19.23
C ASP A 60 7.34 -3.89 17.76
N ARG A 61 7.94 -4.84 17.02
CA ARG A 61 7.65 -5.04 15.60
C ARG A 61 6.17 -5.35 15.33
N LYS A 62 5.49 -6.10 16.21
CA LYS A 62 4.09 -6.49 15.95
C LYS A 62 3.16 -5.29 16.08
N ALA A 63 3.27 -4.54 17.18
CA ALA A 63 2.51 -3.31 17.36
C ALA A 63 2.79 -2.26 16.27
N LEU A 64 4.06 -2.09 15.88
CA LEU A 64 4.45 -1.15 14.82
C LEU A 64 3.80 -1.48 13.47
N LEU A 65 3.77 -2.76 13.08
CA LEU A 65 3.15 -3.19 11.83
C LEU A 65 1.63 -2.99 11.86
N ALA A 66 0.98 -3.32 12.98
CA ALA A 66 -0.45 -3.14 13.12
C ALA A 66 -0.86 -1.65 13.05
N ALA A 67 -0.12 -0.76 13.72
CA ALA A 67 -0.33 0.69 13.62
C ALA A 67 -0.07 1.23 12.20
N ARG A 68 0.91 0.67 11.49
CA ARG A 68 1.19 1.01 10.09
C ARG A 68 0.03 0.64 9.17
N GLU A 69 -0.49 -0.57 9.30
CA GLU A 69 -1.63 -1.01 8.50
C GLU A 69 -2.88 -0.17 8.77
N GLN A 70 -3.14 0.16 10.05
CA GLN A 70 -4.23 1.06 10.42
C GLN A 70 -4.08 2.42 9.75
N LYS A 71 -2.89 3.04 9.87
CA LYS A 71 -2.60 4.33 9.24
C LYS A 71 -2.77 4.29 7.72
N LEU A 72 -2.34 3.21 7.07
CA LEU A 72 -2.48 3.05 5.63
C LEU A 72 -3.96 3.01 5.24
N ARG A 73 -4.78 2.21 5.93
CA ARG A 73 -6.24 2.16 5.68
C ARG A 73 -6.89 3.52 5.85
N ASP A 74 -6.57 4.23 6.93
CA ASP A 74 -7.12 5.56 7.21
C ASP A 74 -6.68 6.60 6.16
N ASP A 75 -5.44 6.53 5.66
CA ASP A 75 -4.95 7.37 4.56
C ASP A 75 -5.70 7.10 3.26
N TRP A 76 -5.98 5.83 2.96
CA TRP A 76 -6.79 5.46 1.81
C TRP A 76 -8.22 5.99 1.91
N VAL A 77 -8.86 5.86 3.07
CA VAL A 77 -10.21 6.41 3.30
C VAL A 77 -10.21 7.92 3.08
N ARG A 78 -9.28 8.67 3.69
CA ARG A 78 -9.15 10.12 3.51
C ARG A 78 -8.96 10.53 2.05
N ALA A 79 -8.13 9.81 1.30
CA ALA A 79 -7.94 10.05 -0.12
C ALA A 79 -9.22 9.79 -0.93
N MET A 80 -9.97 8.74 -0.58
CA MET A 80 -11.23 8.39 -1.23
C MET A 80 -12.36 9.38 -0.91
N GLU A 81 -12.43 9.93 0.31
CA GLU A 81 -13.38 10.99 0.66
C GLU A 81 -13.23 12.21 -0.25
N VAL A 82 -11.99 12.67 -0.47
CA VAL A 82 -11.71 13.79 -1.37
C VAL A 82 -12.10 13.46 -2.82
N ARG A 83 -11.85 12.22 -3.26
CA ARG A 83 -12.22 11.76 -4.60
C ARG A 83 -13.73 11.76 -4.81
N VAL A 84 -14.51 11.28 -3.84
CA VAL A 84 -15.98 11.29 -3.90
C VAL A 84 -16.51 12.72 -4.06
N ILE A 85 -16.01 13.66 -3.26
CA ILE A 85 -16.42 15.07 -3.35
C ILE A 85 -16.06 15.65 -4.73
N ARG A 86 -14.86 15.36 -5.24
CA ARG A 86 -14.43 15.79 -6.57
C ARG A 86 -15.32 15.24 -7.68
N GLU A 87 -15.69 13.97 -7.61
CA GLU A 87 -16.59 13.35 -8.58
C GLU A 87 -17.97 13.99 -8.55
N GLN A 88 -18.51 14.28 -7.36
CA GLN A 88 -19.78 14.95 -7.21
C GLN A 88 -19.74 16.39 -7.74
N LEU A 89 -18.67 17.12 -7.47
CA LEU A 89 -18.44 18.45 -8.03
C LEU A 89 -18.37 18.41 -9.56
N SER A 90 -17.64 17.44 -10.13
CA SER A 90 -17.55 17.27 -11.59
C SER A 90 -18.89 16.93 -12.21
N LYS A 91 -19.73 16.11 -11.55
CA LYS A 91 -21.10 15.84 -11.99
C LYS A 91 -21.94 17.12 -11.97
N CYS A 92 -21.89 17.90 -10.89
CA CYS A 92 -22.61 19.17 -10.77
C CYS A 92 -22.25 20.16 -11.90
N TYR A 93 -20.95 20.28 -12.21
CA TYR A 93 -20.49 21.15 -13.30
C TYR A 93 -21.03 20.71 -14.67
N LYS A 94 -21.18 19.40 -14.89
CA LYS A 94 -21.74 18.86 -16.13
C LYS A 94 -23.26 19.04 -16.22
N THR A 95 -23.98 18.97 -15.10
CA THR A 95 -25.45 19.09 -15.07
C THR A 95 -25.93 20.54 -15.15
N GLU A 96 -25.29 21.45 -14.43
CA GLU A 96 -25.72 22.85 -14.32
C GLU A 96 -25.27 23.73 -15.50
N GLY A 97 -24.23 23.30 -16.24
CA GLY A 97 -23.70 24.03 -17.40
C GLY A 97 -23.26 25.45 -17.02
N VAL A 98 -23.91 26.47 -17.57
CA VAL A 98 -23.53 27.88 -17.38
C VAL A 98 -23.77 28.36 -15.93
N ASN A 99 -24.71 27.75 -15.20
CA ASN A 99 -25.12 28.20 -13.85
C ASN A 99 -24.34 27.54 -12.70
N HIS A 100 -23.29 26.77 -12.99
CA HIS A 100 -22.54 26.01 -11.99
C HIS A 100 -21.91 26.89 -10.89
N TYR A 101 -21.60 28.17 -11.15
CA TYR A 101 -21.03 29.08 -10.16
C TYR A 101 -21.94 29.34 -8.95
N GLN A 102 -23.26 29.36 -9.17
CA GLN A 102 -24.23 29.59 -8.09
C GLN A 102 -24.64 28.27 -7.44
N ASN A 103 -24.98 27.28 -8.26
CA ASN A 103 -25.59 26.04 -7.78
C ASN A 103 -24.57 25.06 -7.18
N CYS A 104 -23.33 25.02 -7.70
CA CYS A 104 -22.30 24.07 -7.26
C CYS A 104 -21.31 24.66 -6.23
N ARG A 105 -21.52 25.90 -5.76
CA ARG A 105 -20.58 26.60 -4.87
C ARG A 105 -20.28 25.82 -3.58
N HIS A 106 -21.32 25.26 -2.97
CA HIS A 106 -21.19 24.47 -1.74
C HIS A 106 -20.27 23.25 -1.91
N LEU A 107 -20.32 22.57 -3.06
CA LEU A 107 -19.43 21.44 -3.38
C LEU A 107 -17.99 21.90 -3.61
N ALA A 108 -17.80 23.07 -4.21
CA ALA A 108 -16.48 23.65 -4.42
C ALA A 108 -15.84 24.02 -3.07
N ASP A 109 -16.59 24.67 -2.18
CA ASP A 109 -16.12 25.04 -0.84
C ASP A 109 -15.79 23.78 -0.01
N LEU A 110 -16.65 22.76 -0.07
CA LEU A 110 -16.42 21.47 0.59
C LEU A 110 -15.16 20.77 0.04
N TYR A 111 -14.95 20.79 -1.28
CA TYR A 111 -13.76 20.22 -1.89
C TYR A 111 -12.47 20.92 -1.43
N LEU A 112 -12.47 22.26 -1.38
CA LEU A 112 -11.34 23.06 -0.89
C LEU A 112 -11.07 22.82 0.60
N GLN A 113 -12.11 22.61 1.39
CA GLN A 113 -11.96 22.21 2.79
C GLN A 113 -11.36 20.81 2.90
N ALA A 114 -11.88 19.85 2.15
CA ALA A 114 -11.45 18.45 2.19
C ALA A 114 -9.97 18.31 1.78
N ILE A 115 -9.50 19.00 0.73
CA ILE A 115 -8.08 18.96 0.34
C ILE A 115 -7.15 19.43 1.47
N ARG A 116 -7.57 20.44 2.25
CA ARG A 116 -6.77 20.96 3.37
C ARG A 116 -6.76 20.01 4.56
N GLN A 117 -7.89 19.40 4.88
CA GLN A 117 -8.05 18.55 6.06
C GLN A 117 -7.57 17.11 5.83
N ASN A 118 -7.76 16.57 4.64
CA ASN A 118 -7.54 15.16 4.32
C ASN A 118 -6.19 14.89 3.63
N ASN A 119 -5.20 15.77 3.82
CA ASN A 119 -3.87 15.59 3.23
C ASN A 119 -3.18 14.32 3.78
N VAL A 120 -2.65 13.49 2.87
CA VAL A 120 -1.97 12.23 3.19
C VAL A 120 -0.47 12.46 3.41
N VAL A 121 -0.04 12.34 4.67
CA VAL A 121 1.39 12.42 5.08
C VAL A 121 2.13 11.07 4.91
N GLY A 122 1.39 9.97 4.76
CA GLY A 122 1.93 8.60 4.70
C GLY A 122 2.42 8.07 6.07
N TYR A 123 2.72 6.77 6.12
CA TYR A 123 3.11 6.11 7.38
C TYR A 123 4.56 6.44 7.78
N ARG A 124 5.49 6.56 6.83
CA ARG A 124 6.91 6.86 7.13
C ARG A 124 7.08 8.22 7.80
N GLY A 125 6.36 9.23 7.31
CA GLY A 125 6.37 10.57 7.89
C GLY A 125 5.80 10.58 9.31
N ARG A 126 4.69 9.86 9.54
CA ARG A 126 4.10 9.76 10.89
C ARG A 126 4.99 8.97 11.85
N GLU A 127 5.58 7.86 11.41
CA GLU A 127 6.51 7.04 12.19
C GLU A 127 7.78 7.83 12.57
N TRP A 128 8.32 8.64 11.65
CA TRP A 128 9.44 9.54 11.93
C TRP A 128 9.06 10.62 12.95
N ALA A 129 7.90 11.27 12.79
CA ALA A 129 7.43 12.28 13.73
C ALA A 129 7.21 11.72 15.15
N ALA A 130 6.67 10.50 15.25
CA ALA A 130 6.44 9.82 16.53
C ALA A 130 7.75 9.50 17.27
N ARG A 131 8.79 9.05 16.54
CA ARG A 131 10.14 8.84 17.10
C ARG A 131 10.71 10.12 17.68
N ASN A 132 10.82 11.16 16.87
CA ASN A 132 11.40 12.43 17.31
C ASN A 132 10.65 13.05 18.50
N SER A 133 9.33 12.86 18.56
CA SER A 133 8.50 13.36 19.66
C SER A 133 8.71 12.58 20.97
N ARG A 134 9.17 11.33 20.92
CA ARG A 134 9.55 10.56 22.11
C ARG A 134 10.95 10.95 22.57
N ASP A 135 11.91 10.99 21.64
CA ASP A 135 13.27 11.43 21.93
C ASP A 135 13.28 12.81 22.60
N ALA A 136 12.41 13.73 22.14
CA ALA A 136 12.26 15.05 22.72
C ALA A 136 11.57 15.09 24.10
N ARG A 137 10.75 14.08 24.45
CA ARG A 137 10.16 13.94 25.81
C ARG A 137 11.19 13.33 26.76
N ASP A 138 11.83 12.25 26.34
CA ASP A 138 12.85 11.56 27.13
C ASP A 138 14.03 12.50 27.46
N ALA A 139 14.42 13.38 26.52
CA ALA A 139 15.45 14.39 26.75
C ALA A 139 15.04 15.54 27.70
N ARG A 140 13.74 15.74 27.97
CA ARG A 140 13.27 16.72 28.98
C ARG A 140 13.23 16.12 30.38
N ASP A 141 13.04 14.81 30.46
CA ASP A 141 12.90 14.07 31.71
C ASP A 141 14.25 13.55 32.24
N ALA A 142 15.31 13.64 31.44
CA ALA A 142 16.71 13.29 31.77
C ALA A 142 17.50 14.49 32.33
#